data_AF-A0A523S054-F1
#
_entry.id   AF-A0A523S054-F1
#
_cell.length_a   1.000
_cell.length_b   1.000
_cell.length_c   1.000
_cell.angle_alpha   90.00
_cell.angle_beta   90.00
_cell.angle_gamma   90.00
#
_symmetry.space_group_name_H-M   'P 1'
#
loop_
_entity.id
_entity.type
_entity.pdbx_description
1 polymer ?
#
loop_
_entity_poly.entity_id
_entity_poly.type
_entity_poly.pdbx_seq_one_letter_code
_entity_poly.pdbx_strand_id
1 'polypeptide(L)'
;MHSDLSIQRLSRTWEELRKGWYKFSRNSLSVIGLSTILLVLFLAIFAPYVAPYPEHAGRFVNFAEASLPPSMAHPFGTDVVGRDILSRIFFGFRFYLLMGVVVLALVVPPGVILGLTAGYFKDRWI
;
A
#
# COMPACT_ATOMS: atom_id res chain seq x y z
N MET A 1 -6.29 17.77 39.48
CA MET A 1 -6.64 16.34 39.60
C MET A 1 -7.02 15.67 38.26
N HIS A 2 -7.51 16.39 37.23
CA HIS A 2 -7.80 15.79 35.91
C HIS A 2 -6.60 15.66 34.95
N SER A 3 -5.51 16.41 35.16
CA SER A 3 -4.30 16.40 34.31
C SER A 3 -3.42 15.16 34.50
N ASP A 4 -3.41 14.55 35.69
CA ASP A 4 -2.51 13.42 36.00
C ASP A 4 -2.96 12.10 35.34
N LEU A 5 -4.27 11.94 35.11
CA LEU A 5 -4.85 10.76 34.48
C LEU A 5 -4.53 10.66 32.98
N SER A 6 -4.43 11.79 32.26
CA SER A 6 -4.03 11.80 30.84
C SER A 6 -2.55 11.47 30.67
N ILE A 7 -1.70 11.98 31.56
CA ILE A 7 -0.25 11.73 31.52
C ILE A 7 0.08 10.26 31.83
N GLN A 8 -0.63 9.63 32.78
CA GLN A 8 -0.48 8.19 33.06
C GLN A 8 -1.02 7.27 31.94
N ARG A 9 -2.09 7.68 31.24
CA ARG A 9 -2.58 6.92 30.06
C ARG A 9 -1.61 6.99 28.89
N LEU A 10 -1.05 8.18 28.63
CA LEU A 10 -0.04 8.36 27.60
C LEU A 10 1.19 7.49 27.86
N SER A 11 1.76 7.51 29.07
CA SER A 11 2.95 6.71 29.40
C SER A 11 2.74 5.20 29.24
N ARG A 12 1.59 4.67 29.67
CA ARG A 12 1.23 3.26 29.44
C ARG A 12 1.14 2.91 27.95
N THR A 13 0.53 3.78 27.15
CA THR A 13 0.37 3.54 25.71
C THR A 13 1.73 3.51 25.00
N TRP A 14 2.65 4.41 25.37
CA TRP A 14 4.02 4.45 24.84
C TRP A 14 4.84 3.21 25.23
N GLU A 15 4.69 2.72 26.45
CA GLU A 15 5.37 1.50 26.90
C GLU A 15 4.88 0.26 26.15
N GLU A 16 3.56 0.13 25.95
CA GLU A 16 3.00 -0.99 25.19
C GLU A 16 3.39 -0.94 23.71
N LEU A 17 3.42 0.25 23.10
CA LEU A 17 3.94 0.45 21.75
C LEU A 17 5.43 0.09 21.65
N ARG A 18 6.25 0.49 22.63
CA ARG A 18 7.69 0.18 22.66
C ARG A 18 7.94 -1.32 22.82
N LYS A 19 7.19 -2.00 23.69
CA LYS A 19 7.27 -3.47 23.87
C LYS A 19 6.80 -4.19 22.59
N GLY A 20 5.73 -3.71 21.96
CA GLY A 20 5.24 -4.23 20.68
C GLY A 20 6.25 -4.08 19.56
N TRP A 21 6.84 -2.88 19.41
CA TRP A 21 7.88 -2.60 18.42
C TRP A 21 9.12 -3.47 18.62
N TYR A 22 9.56 -3.66 19.87
CA TYR A 22 10.71 -4.52 20.17
C TYR A 22 10.48 -5.98 19.78
N LYS A 23 9.27 -6.52 20.02
CA LYS A 23 8.91 -7.89 19.59
C LYS A 23 8.79 -7.98 18.07
N PHE A 24 8.25 -6.95 17.43
CA PHE A 24 8.08 -6.86 15.98
C PHE A 24 9.43 -6.77 15.26
N SER A 25 10.33 -5.90 15.70
CA SER A 25 11.65 -5.69 15.10
C SER A 25 12.58 -6.90 15.26
N ARG A 26 12.29 -7.78 16.22
CA ARG A 26 13.04 -9.02 16.45
C ARG A 26 12.62 -10.16 15.51
N ASN A 27 11.51 -10.00 14.79
CA ASN A 27 11.05 -10.97 13.80
C ASN A 27 11.41 -10.48 12.39
N SER A 28 12.39 -11.14 11.75
CA SER A 28 12.84 -10.78 10.41
C SER A 28 11.72 -10.79 9.37
N LEU A 29 10.74 -11.70 9.47
CA LEU A 29 9.60 -11.73 8.55
C LEU A 29 8.72 -10.49 8.68
N SER A 30 8.46 -10.05 9.92
CA SER A 30 7.68 -8.84 10.20
C SER A 30 8.39 -7.58 9.69
N VAL A 31 9.71 -7.51 9.88
CA VAL A 31 10.53 -6.38 9.40
C VAL A 31 10.57 -6.33 7.87
N ILE A 32 10.76 -7.47 7.20
CA ILE A 32 10.77 -7.54 5.72
C ILE A 32 9.41 -7.12 5.16
N GLY A 33 8.31 -7.57 5.77
CA GLY A 33 6.97 -7.15 5.38
C GLY A 33 6.77 -5.64 5.51
N LEU A 34 7.14 -5.09 6.67
CA LEU A 34 7.04 -3.64 6.90
C LEU A 34 7.93 -2.84 5.95
N SER A 35 9.18 -3.26 5.73
CA SER A 35 10.10 -2.58 4.82
C SER A 35 9.59 -2.59 3.38
N THR A 36 8.99 -3.70 2.95
CA THR A 36 8.40 -3.82 1.61
C THR A 36 7.23 -2.85 1.44
N ILE A 37 6.33 -2.78 2.42
CA ILE A 37 5.20 -1.84 2.40
C ILE A 37 5.70 -0.40 2.38
N LEU A 38 6.66 -0.06 3.23
CA LEU A 38 7.26 1.28 3.28
C LEU A 38 7.94 1.64 1.95
N LEU A 39 8.64 0.70 1.32
CA LEU A 39 9.26 0.89 0.01
C LEU A 39 8.20 1.17 -1.06
N VAL A 40 7.12 0.38 -1.11
CA VAL A 40 6.02 0.59 -2.07
C VAL A 40 5.35 1.94 -1.85
N LEU A 41 5.09 2.32 -0.60
CA LEU A 41 4.53 3.64 -0.26
C LEU A 41 5.48 4.77 -0.68
N PHE A 42 6.78 4.62 -0.44
CA PHE A 42 7.79 5.58 -0.87
C PHE A 42 7.81 5.72 -2.40
N LEU A 43 7.91 4.61 -3.13
CA LEU A 43 7.88 4.61 -4.59
C LEU A 43 6.57 5.18 -5.15
N ALA A 44 5.44 4.89 -4.51
CA ALA A 44 4.16 5.47 -4.89
C ALA A 44 4.14 6.98 -4.65
N ILE A 45 4.50 7.47 -3.46
CA ILE A 45 4.44 8.92 -3.14
C ILE A 45 5.44 9.70 -4.00
N PHE A 46 6.68 9.20 -4.14
CA PHE A 46 7.75 9.86 -4.86
C PHE A 46 7.83 9.46 -6.35
N ALA A 47 6.85 8.71 -6.88
CA ALA A 47 6.77 8.31 -8.29
C ALA A 47 7.13 9.43 -9.31
N PRO A 48 6.61 10.67 -9.24
CA PRO A 48 6.92 11.71 -10.22
C PRO A 48 8.38 12.18 -10.17
N TYR A 49 9.09 11.94 -9.08
CA TYR A 49 10.50 12.31 -8.92
C TYR A 49 11.45 11.12 -9.14
N VAL A 50 10.97 9.89 -8.92
CA VAL A 50 11.78 8.66 -8.99
C VAL A 50 11.64 7.97 -10.36
N ALA A 51 10.52 8.16 -11.06
CA ALA A 51 10.32 7.57 -12.38
C ALA A 51 11.26 8.21 -13.41
N PRO A 52 11.97 7.40 -14.24
CA PRO A 52 12.82 7.91 -15.32
C PRO A 52 12.03 8.77 -16.33
N TYR A 53 10.79 8.39 -16.64
CA TYR A 53 9.93 9.10 -17.57
C TYR A 53 8.52 9.32 -16.98
N PRO A 54 8.32 10.39 -16.20
CA PRO A 54 7.04 10.64 -15.52
C PRO A 54 5.88 10.90 -16.51
N GLU A 55 6.16 11.38 -17.71
CA GLU A 55 5.18 11.61 -18.78
C GLU A 55 4.64 10.32 -19.41
N HIS A 56 5.40 9.21 -19.35
CA HIS A 56 5.00 7.89 -19.87
C HIS A 56 3.90 7.23 -18.99
N ALA A 57 3.56 7.81 -17.85
CA ALA A 57 2.41 7.39 -17.04
C ALA A 57 1.06 7.86 -17.62
N GLY A 58 1.07 8.90 -18.46
CA GLY A 58 -0.14 9.53 -19.01
C GLY A 58 -0.49 9.10 -20.44
N ARG A 59 -0.93 10.08 -21.23
CA ARG A 59 -1.32 9.93 -22.65
C ARG A 59 -0.13 10.08 -23.60
N PHE A 60 1.07 9.67 -23.19
CA PHE A 60 2.24 9.66 -24.07
C PHE A 60 2.18 8.47 -25.02
N VAL A 61 2.51 8.67 -26.29
CA VAL A 61 2.51 7.64 -27.32
C VAL A 61 3.70 7.86 -28.24
N ASN A 62 4.58 6.86 -28.35
CA ASN A 62 5.70 6.85 -29.28
C ASN A 62 5.83 5.47 -29.92
N PHE A 63 5.24 5.28 -31.10
CA PHE A 63 5.29 3.98 -31.78
C PHE A 63 6.69 3.59 -32.28
N ALA A 64 7.61 4.54 -32.43
CA ALA A 64 8.98 4.24 -32.85
C ALA A 64 9.74 3.44 -31.78
N GLU A 65 9.35 3.60 -30.52
CA GLU A 65 9.95 2.93 -29.37
C GLU A 65 9.02 1.85 -28.79
N ALA A 66 8.03 1.37 -29.56
CA ALA A 66 7.12 0.34 -29.08
C ALA A 66 7.78 -1.03 -28.94
N SER A 67 7.43 -1.76 -27.87
CA SER A 67 7.86 -3.14 -27.63
C SER A 67 9.39 -3.38 -27.65
N LEU A 68 10.17 -2.38 -27.25
CA LEU A 68 11.60 -2.51 -27.05
C LEU A 68 11.94 -3.43 -25.86
N PRO A 69 13.00 -4.24 -25.98
CA PRO A 69 13.49 -5.05 -24.88
C PRO A 69 14.11 -4.21 -23.75
N PRO A 70 14.34 -4.79 -22.56
CA PRO A 70 15.03 -4.12 -21.46
C PRO A 70 16.39 -3.54 -21.89
N SER A 71 16.61 -2.27 -21.59
CA SER A 71 17.84 -1.53 -21.91
C SER A 71 18.20 -0.56 -20.78
N MET A 72 19.39 0.03 -20.81
CA MET A 72 19.76 1.07 -19.83
C MET A 72 18.85 2.31 -19.91
N ALA A 73 18.30 2.60 -21.10
CA ALA A 73 17.34 3.68 -21.29
C ALA A 73 15.95 3.31 -20.77
N HIS A 74 15.54 2.05 -20.93
CA HIS A 74 14.28 1.50 -20.44
C HIS A 74 14.54 0.23 -19.63
N PRO A 75 14.76 0.32 -18.30
CA PRO A 75 15.21 -0.80 -17.50
C PRO A 75 14.32 -2.04 -17.58
N PHE A 76 13.01 -1.85 -17.78
CA PHE A 76 12.03 -2.94 -17.98
C PHE A 76 11.46 -2.99 -19.41
N GLY A 77 12.04 -2.25 -20.35
CA GLY A 77 11.53 -2.10 -21.70
C GLY A 77 10.31 -1.20 -21.78
N THR A 78 9.67 -1.22 -22.95
CA THR A 78 8.55 -0.35 -23.29
C THR A 78 7.28 -1.13 -23.62
N ASP A 79 6.12 -0.53 -23.35
CA ASP A 79 4.80 -1.04 -23.73
C ASP A 79 4.57 -1.00 -25.26
N VAL A 80 3.42 -1.54 -25.71
CA VAL A 80 2.98 -1.59 -27.12
C VAL A 80 2.82 -0.23 -27.80
N VAL A 81 2.87 0.85 -27.02
CA VAL A 81 2.80 2.26 -27.50
C VAL A 81 4.08 3.06 -27.18
N GLY A 82 5.17 2.38 -26.80
CA GLY A 82 6.47 3.00 -26.50
C GLY A 82 6.55 3.75 -25.18
N ARG A 83 5.76 3.33 -24.19
CA ARG A 83 5.81 3.91 -22.83
C ARG A 83 6.73 3.07 -21.94
N ASP A 84 7.51 3.72 -21.07
CA ASP A 84 8.42 3.03 -20.17
C ASP A 84 7.63 2.22 -19.12
N ILE A 85 7.91 0.92 -19.02
CA ILE A 85 7.17 0.01 -18.14
C ILE A 85 7.46 0.30 -16.67
N LEU A 86 8.71 0.59 -16.31
CA LEU A 86 9.12 0.85 -14.93
C LEU A 86 8.40 2.08 -14.37
N SER A 87 8.37 3.16 -15.12
CA SER A 87 7.63 4.39 -14.78
C SER A 87 6.15 4.08 -14.56
N ARG A 88 5.54 3.25 -15.41
CA ARG A 88 4.12 2.84 -15.24
C ARG A 88 3.88 1.99 -14.01
N ILE A 89 4.84 1.16 -13.59
CA ILE A 89 4.72 0.38 -12.35
C ILE A 89 4.68 1.31 -11.13
N PHE A 90 5.58 2.31 -11.07
CA PHE A 90 5.61 3.25 -9.95
C PHE A 90 4.33 4.08 -9.83
N PHE A 91 3.82 4.56 -10.96
CA PHE A 91 2.52 5.25 -10.98
C PHE A 91 1.36 4.28 -10.70
N GLY A 92 1.48 3.02 -11.13
CA GLY A 92 0.52 1.95 -10.85
C GLY A 92 0.35 1.67 -9.36
N PHE A 93 1.43 1.75 -8.57
CA PHE A 93 1.34 1.58 -7.11
C PHE A 93 0.37 2.56 -6.45
N ARG A 94 0.32 3.82 -6.89
CA ARG A 94 -0.67 4.79 -6.39
C ARG A 94 -2.10 4.32 -6.64
N PHE A 95 -2.34 3.83 -7.85
CA PHE A 95 -3.65 3.36 -8.26
C PHE A 95 -4.07 2.11 -7.47
N TYR A 96 -3.17 1.16 -7.26
CA TYR A 96 -3.45 -0.04 -6.47
C TYR A 96 -3.71 0.25 -4.99
N LEU A 97 -2.96 1.19 -4.39
CA LEU A 97 -3.20 1.61 -3.02
C LEU A 97 -4.59 2.24 -2.86
N LEU A 98 -4.97 3.13 -3.79
CA LEU A 98 -6.30 3.76 -3.79
C LEU A 98 -7.40 2.72 -4.01
N MET A 99 -7.22 1.81 -4.96
CA MET A 99 -8.16 0.72 -5.22
C MET A 99 -8.34 -0.19 -4.01
N GLY A 100 -7.26 -0.52 -3.29
CA GLY A 100 -7.35 -1.31 -2.06
C GLY A 100 -8.24 -0.65 -1.01
N VAL A 101 -8.08 0.66 -0.80
CA VAL A 101 -8.93 1.43 0.14
C VAL A 101 -10.39 1.44 -0.32
N VAL A 102 -10.64 1.70 -1.60
CA VAL A 102 -12.01 1.74 -2.15
C VAL A 102 -12.69 0.37 -2.05
N VAL A 103 -11.99 -0.70 -2.42
CA VAL A 103 -12.52 -2.06 -2.36
C VAL A 103 -12.83 -2.45 -0.92
N LEU A 104 -11.92 -2.18 0.02
CA LEU A 104 -12.16 -2.46 1.44
C LEU A 104 -13.37 -1.66 1.97
N ALA A 105 -13.48 -0.38 1.61
CA ALA A 105 -14.61 0.45 2.01
C ALA A 105 -15.94 -0.07 1.49
N LEU A 106 -15.97 -0.73 0.33
CA LEU A 106 -17.19 -1.29 -0.25
C LEU A 106 -17.51 -2.70 0.25
N VAL A 107 -16.49 -3.54 0.47
CA VAL A 107 -16.67 -4.97 0.82
C VAL A 107 -16.81 -5.18 2.33
N VAL A 108 -16.09 -4.40 3.15
CA VAL A 108 -16.09 -4.59 4.61
C VAL A 108 -17.47 -4.32 5.21
N PRO A 109 -18.20 -3.23 4.90
CA PRO A 109 -19.51 -2.99 5.50
C PRO A 109 -20.53 -4.12 5.30
N PRO A 110 -20.81 -4.61 4.08
CA PRO A 110 -21.75 -5.73 3.91
C PRO A 110 -21.23 -7.01 4.57
N GLY A 111 -19.92 -7.28 4.52
CA GLY A 111 -19.32 -8.42 5.22
C GLY A 111 -19.51 -8.36 6.74
N VAL A 112 -19.35 -7.18 7.34
CA VAL A 112 -19.59 -6.94 8.76
C VAL A 112 -21.06 -7.09 9.09
N ILE A 113 -21.98 -6.54 8.29
CA ILE A 113 -23.42 -6.70 8.49
C ILE A 113 -23.79 -8.18 8.48
N LEU A 114 -23.38 -8.93 7.46
CA LEU A 114 -23.66 -10.36 7.35
C LEU A 114 -23.04 -11.15 8.51
N GLY A 115 -21.80 -10.85 8.89
CA GLY A 115 -21.12 -11.49 10.02
C GLY A 115 -21.81 -11.24 11.35
N LEU A 116 -22.26 -10.01 11.61
CA LEU A 116 -23.03 -9.66 12.81
C LEU A 116 -24.39 -10.34 12.81
N THR A 117 -25.07 -10.37 11.66
CA THR A 117 -26.38 -11.04 11.51
C THR A 117 -26.24 -12.54 11.83
N ALA A 118 -25.25 -13.21 11.22
CA ALA A 118 -24.98 -14.62 11.46
C ALA A 118 -24.58 -14.91 12.93
N GLY A 119 -23.77 -14.03 13.54
CA GLY A 119 -23.37 -14.15 14.94
C GLY A 119 -24.52 -13.94 15.93
N TYR A 120 -25.44 -13.02 15.62
CA TYR A 120 -26.62 -12.74 16.45
C TYR A 120 -27.66 -13.86 16.39
N PHE A 121 -27.86 -14.47 15.21
CA PHE A 121 -28.79 -15.59 15.03
C PHE A 121 -28.16 -16.97 15.25
N LYS A 122 -26.96 -17.04 15.81
CA LYS A 122 -26.21 -18.28 16.04
C LYS A 122 -27.00 -19.37 16.78
N ASP A 123 -27.96 -19.00 17.62
CA ASP A 123 -28.82 -19.92 18.39
C ASP A 123 -30.19 -20.19 17.76
N ARG A 124 -30.51 -19.57 16.61
CA ARG A 124 -31.63 -19.97 15.75
C ARG A 124 -31.06 -20.50 14.45
N TRP A 125 -30.76 -21.80 14.47
CA TRP A 125 -30.73 -22.58 13.23
C TRP A 125 -32.03 -22.29 12.47
N ILE A 126 -31.88 -21.71 11.28
CA ILE A 126 -32.82 -21.95 10.19
C ILE A 126 -32.49 -23.35 9.67
#